data_AF-A0A1H3PJK3-F1
#
_entry.id   AF-A0A1H3PJK3-F1
#
_cell.length_a   1.000
_cell.length_b   1.000
_cell.length_c   1.000
_cell.angle_alpha   90.00
_cell.angle_beta   90.00
_cell.angle_gamma   90.00
#
_symmetry.space_group_name_H-M   'P 1'
#
loop_
_entity.id
_entity.type
_entity.pdbx_description
1 polymer ?
#
loop_
_entity_poly.entity_id
_entity_poly.type
_entity_poly.pdbx_seq_one_letter_code
_entity_poly.pdbx_strand_id
1 'polypeptide(L)'
;MIAALLPGLPPLLLVLAATFVYAGVTAGSNAYQIQRGFNISHLWETRERLVAVAGFVLLAYAPRGIEHWWNGLAPLLAAGAAACLFGLRFDIRLNLRRLLPRYYLGTDPQTAATDKRIRARGLTGRAFAWLKLGGVVVLSLIAFLLSK
;
A
#
# COMPACT_ATOMS: atom_id res chain seq x y z
N MET A 1 1.80 14.74 25.30
CA MET A 1 2.54 13.75 26.11
C MET A 1 2.73 12.39 25.44
N ILE A 2 1.80 11.86 24.63
CA ILE A 2 1.96 10.53 23.98
C ILE A 2 3.08 10.51 22.91
N ALA A 3 3.28 11.61 22.16
CA ALA A 3 4.33 11.70 21.13
C ALA A 3 5.77 11.60 21.68
N ALA A 4 5.97 11.90 22.97
CA ALA A 4 7.28 11.82 23.62
C ALA A 4 7.64 10.39 24.09
N LEU A 5 6.66 9.49 24.22
CA LEU A 5 6.87 8.11 24.67
C LEU A 5 7.15 7.13 23.53
N LEU A 6 6.85 7.53 22.28
CA LEU A 6 6.92 6.66 21.10
C LEU A 6 7.36 7.48 19.88
N PRO A 7 8.65 7.85 19.77
CA PRO A 7 9.12 8.75 18.73
C PRO A 7 8.80 8.18 17.33
N GLY A 8 8.82 6.86 17.16
CA GLY A 8 8.53 6.16 15.90
C GLY A 8 7.08 6.21 15.42
N LEU A 9 6.11 6.47 16.31
CA LEU A 9 4.68 6.36 16.02
C LEU A 9 4.14 7.49 15.12
N PRO A 10 4.43 8.78 15.37
CA PRO A 10 3.92 9.88 14.55
C PRO A 10 4.27 9.78 13.05
N PRO A 11 5.51 9.50 12.63
CA PRO A 11 5.84 9.45 11.21
C PRO A 11 5.28 8.21 10.52
N LEU A 12 5.20 7.07 11.20
CA LEU A 12 4.52 5.89 10.69
C LEU A 12 3.03 6.17 10.45
N LEU A 13 2.34 6.78 11.43
CA LEU A 13 0.93 7.15 11.29
C LEU A 13 0.71 8.16 10.16
N LEU A 14 1.59 9.16 10.01
CA LEU A 14 1.52 10.12 8.91
C LEU A 14 1.66 9.43 7.55
N VAL A 15 2.63 8.53 7.39
CA VAL A 15 2.82 7.76 6.15
C VAL A 15 1.59 6.91 5.84
N LEU A 16 1.08 6.16 6.81
CA LEU A 16 -0.08 5.29 6.61
C LEU A 16 -1.35 6.10 6.33
N ALA A 17 -1.58 7.21 7.03
CA ALA A 17 -2.73 8.08 6.83
C ALA A 17 -2.68 8.77 5.45
N ALA A 18 -1.53 9.36 5.09
CA ALA A 18 -1.33 9.97 3.77
C ALA A 18 -1.53 8.94 2.66
N THR A 19 -0.99 7.74 2.82
CA THR A 19 -1.16 6.64 1.86
C THR A 19 -2.61 6.17 1.76
N PHE A 20 -3.33 6.09 2.89
CA PHE A 20 -4.74 5.71 2.90
C PHE A 20 -5.61 6.72 2.15
N VAL A 21 -5.41 8.02 2.41
CA VAL A 21 -6.12 9.11 1.72
C VAL A 21 -5.77 9.10 0.23
N TYR A 22 -4.49 9.01 -0.09
CA TYR A 22 -3.99 9.00 -1.46
C TYR A 22 -4.51 7.81 -2.26
N ALA A 23 -4.51 6.59 -1.70
CA ALA A 23 -5.12 5.42 -2.31
C ALA A 23 -6.64 5.61 -2.54
N GLY A 24 -7.32 6.31 -1.63
CA GLY A 24 -8.74 6.64 -1.74
C GLY A 24 -9.06 7.59 -2.90
N VAL A 25 -8.31 8.70 -3.00
CA VAL A 25 -8.46 9.70 -4.07
C VAL A 25 -8.13 9.12 -5.43
N THR A 26 -7.07 8.32 -5.49
CA THR A 26 -6.53 7.82 -6.74
C THR A 26 -7.13 6.50 -7.21
N ALA A 27 -8.00 5.88 -6.39
CA ALA A 27 -8.75 4.71 -6.81
C ALA A 27 -9.75 5.08 -7.91
N GLY A 28 -9.44 4.69 -9.15
CA GLY A 28 -10.28 4.93 -10.32
C GLY A 28 -10.07 6.28 -11.00
N SER A 29 -8.98 7.02 -10.71
CA SER A 29 -8.56 8.15 -11.56
C SER A 29 -8.29 7.71 -13.01
N ASN A 30 -7.90 6.46 -13.21
CA ASN A 30 -7.76 5.84 -14.52
C ASN A 30 -9.01 5.03 -14.95
N ALA A 31 -10.22 5.42 -14.48
CA ALA A 31 -11.47 4.79 -14.87
C ALA A 31 -11.67 4.77 -16.40
N TYR A 32 -11.22 5.81 -17.10
CA TYR A 32 -11.26 5.89 -18.56
C TYR A 32 -10.42 4.81 -19.25
N GLN A 33 -9.21 4.56 -18.75
CA GLN A 33 -8.33 3.51 -19.26
C GLN A 33 -8.90 2.12 -18.94
N ILE A 34 -9.50 1.94 -17.76
CA ILE A 34 -10.25 0.72 -17.41
C ILE A 34 -11.41 0.49 -18.40
N GLN A 35 -12.17 1.53 -18.73
CA GLN A 35 -13.30 1.44 -19.66
C GLN A 35 -12.86 1.06 -21.08
N ARG A 36 -11.65 1.46 -21.48
CA ARG A 36 -11.01 1.08 -22.75
C ARG A 36 -10.33 -0.30 -22.73
N GLY A 37 -10.49 -1.06 -21.67
CA GLY A 37 -9.93 -2.42 -21.56
C GLY A 37 -8.44 -2.47 -21.21
N PHE A 38 -7.83 -1.35 -20.79
CA PHE A 38 -6.45 -1.38 -20.31
C PHE A 38 -6.34 -2.13 -18.98
N ASN A 39 -5.29 -2.93 -18.87
CA ASN A 39 -4.99 -3.70 -17.66
C ASN A 39 -4.39 -2.80 -16.58
N ILE A 40 -5.26 -2.18 -15.79
CA ILE A 40 -4.86 -1.42 -14.60
C ILE A 40 -4.90 -2.36 -13.41
N SER A 41 -3.72 -2.60 -12.85
CA SER A 41 -3.54 -3.34 -11.61
C SER A 41 -3.07 -2.41 -10.51
N HIS A 42 -3.31 -2.77 -9.24
CA HIS A 42 -2.68 -2.06 -8.12
C HIS A 42 -1.16 -2.04 -8.25
N LEU A 43 -0.50 -3.04 -8.85
CA LEU A 43 0.94 -3.02 -9.06
C LEU A 43 1.38 -1.94 -10.05
N TRP A 44 0.60 -1.72 -11.11
CA TRP A 44 0.85 -0.64 -12.06
C TRP A 44 0.63 0.71 -11.39
N GLU A 45 -0.48 0.88 -10.66
CA GLU A 45 -0.76 2.13 -9.92
C GLU A 45 0.24 2.39 -8.79
N THR A 46 0.65 1.34 -8.06
CA THR A 46 1.69 1.44 -7.02
C THR A 46 3.02 1.85 -7.64
N ARG A 47 3.35 1.42 -8.86
CA ARG A 47 4.58 1.83 -9.56
C ARG A 47 4.53 3.28 -10.01
N GLU A 48 3.47 3.67 -10.71
CA GLU A 48 3.25 5.05 -11.17
C GLU A 48 3.24 6.03 -10.00
N ARG A 49 2.77 5.58 -8.84
CA ARG A 49 2.59 6.42 -7.66
C ARG A 49 3.57 6.12 -6.53
N LEU A 50 4.57 5.29 -6.79
CA LEU A 50 5.60 4.92 -5.83
C LEU A 50 6.34 6.17 -5.33
N VAL A 51 6.54 7.15 -6.22
CA VAL A 51 7.18 8.42 -5.92
C VAL A 51 6.40 9.22 -4.88
N ALA A 52 5.07 9.21 -4.93
CA ALA A 52 4.23 9.88 -3.93
C ALA A 52 4.34 9.20 -2.55
N VAL A 53 4.31 7.87 -2.51
CA VAL A 53 4.49 7.09 -1.28
C VAL A 53 5.89 7.28 -0.70
N ALA A 54 6.92 7.25 -1.55
CA ALA A 54 8.30 7.52 -1.16
C ALA A 54 8.48 8.96 -0.64
N GLY A 55 7.82 9.94 -1.25
CA GLY A 55 7.80 11.32 -0.78
C GLY A 55 7.22 11.47 0.62
N PHE A 56 6.10 10.81 0.92
CA PHE A 56 5.53 10.82 2.29
C PHE A 56 6.47 10.19 3.31
N VAL A 57 7.13 9.09 2.95
CA VAL A 57 8.10 8.40 3.81
C VAL A 57 9.31 9.29 4.07
N LEU A 58 9.88 9.89 3.02
CA LEU A 58 11.02 10.80 3.14
C LEU A 58 10.67 12.01 4.01
N LEU A 59 9.52 12.65 3.80
CA LEU A 59 9.10 13.80 4.61
C LEU A 59 8.89 13.42 6.08
N ALA A 60 8.29 12.26 6.35
CA ALA A 60 8.00 11.82 7.71
C ALA A 60 9.27 11.40 8.47
N TYR A 61 10.27 10.83 7.78
CA TYR A 61 11.48 10.29 8.40
C TYR A 61 12.73 11.17 8.24
N ALA A 62 12.71 12.18 7.37
CA ALA A 62 13.84 13.12 7.16
C ALA A 62 14.39 13.77 8.45
N PRO A 63 13.55 14.17 9.44
CA PRO A 63 14.06 14.80 10.67
C PRO A 63 14.98 13.90 11.53
N ARG A 64 15.09 12.61 11.21
CA ARG A 64 15.85 11.63 12.01
C ARG A 64 17.30 11.42 11.58
N GLY A 65 17.69 11.89 10.39
CA GLY A 65 19.02 11.62 9.84
C GLY A 65 19.32 10.12 9.61
N ILE A 66 20.51 9.81 9.08
CA ILE A 66 20.98 8.44 8.79
C ILE A 66 22.21 8.12 9.66
N GLU A 67 22.11 8.37 10.96
CA GLU A 67 23.23 8.11 11.90
C GLU A 67 23.44 6.61 12.15
N HIS A 68 22.37 5.82 12.02
CA HIS A 68 22.40 4.38 12.23
C HIS A 68 21.67 3.63 11.11
N TRP A 69 22.08 2.38 10.86
CA TRP A 69 21.52 1.57 9.78
C TRP A 69 20.00 1.33 9.94
N TRP A 70 19.49 1.27 11.18
CA TRP A 70 18.06 1.13 11.46
C TRP A 70 17.26 2.38 11.11
N ASN A 71 17.88 3.58 11.13
CA ASN A 71 17.24 4.82 10.66
C ASN A 71 17.02 4.81 9.15
N GLY A 72 17.79 4.02 8.39
CA GLY A 72 17.53 3.73 6.98
C GLY A 72 16.53 2.58 6.76
N LEU A 73 16.52 1.58 7.64
CA LEU A 73 15.64 0.42 7.51
C LEU A 73 14.18 0.73 7.90
N ALA A 74 13.96 1.56 8.92
CA ALA A 74 12.63 1.97 9.35
C ALA A 74 11.79 2.65 8.24
N PRO A 75 12.28 3.66 7.50
CA PRO A 75 11.54 4.24 6.39
C PRO A 75 11.30 3.25 5.24
N LEU A 76 12.25 2.34 4.96
CA LEU A 76 12.06 1.28 3.96
C LEU A 76 10.89 0.36 4.32
N LEU A 77 10.80 -0.05 5.59
CA LEU A 77 9.72 -0.89 6.08
C LEU A 77 8.38 -0.13 6.15
N ALA A 78 8.40 1.15 6.53
CA ALA A 78 7.22 2.00 6.46
C ALA A 78 6.71 2.18 5.02
N ALA A 79 7.61 2.30 4.04
CA ALA A 79 7.28 2.31 2.61
C ALA A 79 6.67 0.98 2.15
N GLY A 80 7.20 -0.14 2.62
CA GLY A 80 6.61 -1.46 2.37
C GLY A 80 5.21 -1.60 2.95
N ALA A 81 5.00 -1.17 4.21
CA ALA A 81 3.68 -1.14 4.85
C ALA A 81 2.69 -0.26 4.07
N ALA A 82 3.14 0.91 3.63
CA ALA A 82 2.38 1.81 2.79
C ALA A 82 2.02 1.19 1.43
N ALA A 83 2.95 0.50 0.76
CA ALA A 83 2.67 -0.19 -0.50
C ALA A 83 1.62 -1.29 -0.34
N CYS A 84 1.68 -2.08 0.75
CA CYS A 84 0.67 -3.07 1.08
C CYS A 84 -0.69 -2.42 1.35
N LEU A 85 -0.73 -1.31 2.10
CA LEU A 85 -1.95 -0.59 2.45
C LEU A 85 -2.59 0.05 1.20
N PHE A 86 -1.78 0.67 0.35
CA PHE A 86 -2.21 1.23 -0.92
C PHE A 86 -2.85 0.14 -1.78
N GLY A 87 -2.17 -0.99 -1.96
CA GLY A 87 -2.69 -2.10 -2.77
C GLY A 87 -4.01 -2.64 -2.23
N LEU A 88 -4.11 -2.86 -0.91
CA LEU A 88 -5.33 -3.34 -0.28
C LEU A 88 -6.49 -2.34 -0.46
N ARG A 89 -6.23 -1.05 -0.22
CA ARG A 89 -7.24 -0.01 -0.28
C ARG A 89 -7.73 0.26 -1.70
N PHE A 90 -6.80 0.25 -2.67
CA PHE A 90 -7.08 0.44 -4.08
C PHE A 90 -7.97 -0.68 -4.60
N ASP A 91 -7.62 -1.94 -4.32
CA ASP A 91 -8.41 -3.08 -4.78
C ASP A 91 -9.84 -3.05 -4.22
N ILE A 92 -10.01 -2.77 -2.92
CA ILE A 92 -11.34 -2.64 -2.30
C ILE A 92 -12.18 -1.57 -3.01
N ARG A 93 -11.61 -0.40 -3.29
CA ARG A 93 -12.32 0.70 -3.97
C ARG A 93 -12.65 0.35 -5.42
N LEU A 94 -11.74 -0.30 -6.13
CA LEU A 94 -11.92 -0.68 -7.52
C LEU A 94 -13.03 -1.74 -7.65
N ASN A 95 -13.08 -2.70 -6.73
CA ASN A 95 -14.14 -3.72 -6.68
C ASN A 95 -15.51 -3.10 -6.42
N LEU A 96 -15.60 -2.19 -5.45
CA LEU A 96 -16.84 -1.47 -5.16
C LEU A 96 -17.34 -0.70 -6.40
N ARG A 97 -16.44 -0.07 -7.16
CA ARG A 97 -16.80 0.66 -8.40
C ARG A 97 -17.25 -0.28 -9.53
N ARG A 98 -16.74 -1.51 -9.57
CA ARG A 98 -17.10 -2.54 -10.57
C ARG A 98 -18.30 -3.40 -10.15
N LEU A 99 -18.94 -3.09 -9.01
CA LEU A 99 -20.00 -3.91 -8.39
C LEU A 99 -19.56 -5.36 -8.13
N LEU A 100 -18.25 -5.58 -7.96
CA LEU A 100 -17.68 -6.87 -7.61
C LEU A 100 -17.70 -7.04 -6.08
N PRO A 101 -17.73 -8.28 -5.57
CA PRO A 101 -17.67 -8.53 -4.13
C PRO A 101 -16.50 -7.79 -3.48
N ARG A 102 -16.66 -7.26 -2.26
CA ARG A 102 -15.62 -6.48 -1.54
C ARG A 102 -14.25 -7.18 -1.46
N TYR A 103 -14.25 -8.52 -1.47
CA TYR A 103 -13.05 -9.37 -1.43
C TYR A 103 -12.67 -9.99 -2.79
N TYR A 104 -13.32 -9.56 -3.87
CA TYR A 104 -13.01 -9.99 -5.22
C TYR A 104 -11.77 -9.25 -5.69
N LEU A 105 -10.57 -9.74 -5.38
CA LEU A 105 -9.33 -9.05 -5.77
C LEU A 105 -9.05 -9.00 -7.29
N GLY A 106 -10.03 -9.40 -8.09
CA GLY A 106 -10.00 -9.34 -9.53
C GLY A 106 -10.36 -7.96 -10.08
N THR A 107 -9.39 -7.28 -10.70
CA THR A 107 -9.80 -6.68 -11.97
C THR A 107 -10.18 -7.83 -12.90
N ASP A 108 -11.17 -7.62 -13.76
CA ASP A 108 -11.81 -8.63 -14.61
C ASP A 108 -10.83 -9.77 -15.03
N PRO A 109 -11.17 -11.05 -14.77
CA PRO A 109 -10.26 -12.19 -14.94
C PRO A 109 -9.73 -12.35 -16.37
N GLN A 110 -10.37 -11.74 -17.36
CA GLN A 110 -9.87 -11.71 -18.74
C GLN A 110 -8.72 -10.70 -18.92
N THR A 111 -8.73 -9.59 -18.17
CA THR A 111 -7.85 -8.43 -18.38
C THR A 111 -6.76 -8.23 -17.32
N ALA A 112 -6.93 -8.75 -16.10
CA ALA A 112 -6.00 -8.47 -15.00
C ALA A 112 -4.77 -9.39 -14.93
N ALA A 113 -3.58 -8.86 -15.25
CA ALA A 113 -2.33 -9.63 -15.18
C ALA A 113 -1.98 -10.10 -13.76
N THR A 114 -2.36 -9.33 -12.74
CA THR A 114 -2.07 -9.69 -11.34
C THR A 114 -2.90 -10.90 -10.90
N ASP A 115 -4.15 -11.01 -11.34
CA ASP A 115 -5.02 -12.16 -11.03
C ASP A 115 -4.64 -13.42 -11.78
N LYS A 116 -4.20 -13.28 -13.05
CA LYS A 116 -3.62 -14.40 -13.80
C LYS A 116 -2.40 -14.97 -13.06
N ARG A 117 -1.54 -14.10 -12.52
CA ARG A 117 -0.36 -14.51 -11.73
C ARG A 117 -0.71 -15.09 -10.36
N ILE A 118 -1.72 -14.54 -9.67
CA ILE A 118 -2.17 -15.04 -8.36
C ILE A 118 -2.84 -16.41 -8.51
N ARG A 119 -3.73 -16.59 -9.50
CA ARG A 119 -4.35 -17.89 -9.81
C ARG A 119 -3.31 -18.91 -10.27
N ALA A 120 -2.33 -18.52 -11.07
CA ALA A 120 -1.23 -19.40 -11.46
C ALA A 120 -0.42 -19.90 -10.25
N ARG A 121 -0.46 -19.19 -9.12
CA ARG A 121 0.15 -19.60 -7.85
C ARG A 121 -0.82 -20.34 -6.90
N GLY A 122 -2.03 -20.67 -7.37
CA GLY A 122 -3.05 -21.37 -6.56
C GLY A 122 -3.64 -20.52 -5.42
N LEU A 123 -3.37 -19.21 -5.39
CA LEU A 123 -3.84 -18.33 -4.32
C LEU A 123 -5.23 -17.78 -4.64
N THR A 124 -6.10 -17.76 -3.63
CA THR A 124 -7.40 -17.10 -3.74
C THR A 124 -7.26 -15.59 -3.53
N GLY A 125 -8.20 -14.80 -4.05
CA GLY A 125 -8.26 -13.37 -3.76
C GLY A 125 -8.27 -13.11 -2.25
N ARG A 126 -9.11 -13.81 -1.48
CA ARG A 126 -9.13 -13.67 -0.01
C ARG A 126 -7.77 -13.90 0.64
N ALA A 127 -7.06 -14.97 0.26
CA ALA A 127 -5.72 -15.24 0.80
C ALA A 127 -4.75 -14.09 0.48
N PHE A 128 -4.82 -13.54 -0.73
CA PHE A 128 -3.99 -12.41 -1.13
C PHE A 128 -4.33 -11.10 -0.39
N ALA A 129 -5.60 -10.83 -0.09
CA ALA A 129 -6.01 -9.71 0.77
C ALA A 129 -5.40 -9.85 2.18
N TRP A 130 -5.48 -11.05 2.75
CA TRP A 130 -4.91 -11.34 4.06
C TRP A 130 -3.38 -11.19 4.06
N LEU A 131 -2.69 -11.60 2.99
CA LEU A 131 -1.26 -11.37 2.85
C LEU A 131 -0.90 -9.88 2.82
N LYS A 132 -1.69 -9.05 2.12
CA LYS A 132 -1.49 -7.60 2.13
C LYS A 132 -1.73 -7.01 3.52
N LEU A 133 -2.81 -7.40 4.18
CA LEU A 133 -3.12 -6.93 5.54
C LEU A 133 -2.02 -7.34 6.52
N GLY A 134 -1.57 -8.60 6.46
CA GLY A 134 -0.45 -9.10 7.25
C GLY A 134 0.83 -8.31 6.97
N GLY A 135 1.11 -8.01 5.69
CA GLY A 135 2.21 -7.13 5.29
C GLY A 135 2.13 -5.75 5.92
N VAL A 136 0.95 -5.09 5.92
CA VAL A 136 0.76 -3.80 6.60
C VAL A 136 1.10 -3.92 8.08
N VAL A 137 0.55 -4.92 8.78
CA VAL A 137 0.74 -5.07 10.24
C VAL A 137 2.19 -5.37 10.59
N VAL A 138 2.80 -6.38 9.95
CA VAL A 138 4.17 -6.81 10.25
C VAL A 138 5.18 -5.71 9.92
N LEU A 139 5.09 -5.09 8.75
CA LEU A 139 6.03 -4.06 8.35
C LEU A 139 5.87 -2.79 9.19
N SER A 140 4.64 -2.43 9.58
CA SER A 140 4.37 -1.32 10.49
C SER A 140 4.96 -1.56 11.88
N LEU A 141 4.81 -2.79 12.41
CA LEU A 141 5.36 -3.17 13.70
C LEU A 141 6.89 -3.06 13.70
N ILE A 142 7.55 -3.63 12.68
CA ILE A 142 9.02 -3.59 12.59
C ILE A 142 9.50 -2.16 12.36
N ALA A 143 8.86 -1.40 11.47
CA ALA A 143 9.19 0.01 11.24
C ALA A 143 9.08 0.83 12.53
N PHE A 144 8.03 0.61 13.32
CA PHE A 144 7.85 1.26 14.60
C PHE A 144 8.93 0.88 15.62
N LEU A 145 9.24 -0.41 15.75
CA LEU A 145 10.27 -0.90 16.68
C LEU A 145 11.66 -0.37 16.36
N LEU A 146 12.00 -0.26 15.07
CA LEU A 146 13.28 0.29 14.61
C LEU A 146 13.35 1.81 14.63
N SER A 147 12.21 2.48 14.80
CA SER A 147 12.12 3.94 14.91
C SER A 147 12.10 4.44 16.36
N LYS A 148 12.33 3.55 17.33
CA LYS A 148 12.39 3.87 18.76
C LYS A 148 13.71 4.53 19.12
#